data_AF-A0A441I3D8-F1
#
_entry.id   AF-A0A441I3D8-F1
#
_cell.length_a   1.000
_cell.length_b   1.000
_cell.length_c   1.000
_cell.angle_alpha   90.00
_cell.angle_beta   90.00
_cell.angle_gamma   90.00
#
_symmetry.space_group_name_H-M   'P 1'
#
loop_
_entity.id
_entity.type
_entity.pdbx_description
1 polymer ?
#
loop_
_entity_poly.entity_id
_entity_poly.type
_entity_poly.pdbx_seq_one_letter_code
_entity_poly.pdbx_strand_id
1 'polypeptide(L)'
;MIDYVIFGWLGGFGGLLSLAIANASKSSGKGWLFCLAWFVLLAMLTAGTKPASSKEIAYLVDGDLGGELLRYQEKAKIIGSAKIVVDGACLSACTMYLRKDWNLDICYTQSALFGFHKPYKWLEGRVITGISAITTADASWRSEFFDQMPAGIKAMLTGKQIPEPAAGDPTDRFVYIKARDVRNAVKRCPKDWASRYDLIDVQNVTTSVKPQ
;
A
#
# COMPACT_ATOMS: atom_id res chain seq x y z
N MET A 1 -24.22 -6.73 17.14
CA MET A 1 -23.68 -7.92 17.81
C MET A 1 -22.33 -8.25 17.18
N ILE A 2 -21.27 -7.57 17.63
CA ILE A 2 -19.91 -8.11 17.80
C ILE A 2 -19.31 -7.23 18.90
N ASP A 3 -19.11 -7.82 20.07
CA ASP A 3 -18.57 -7.19 21.27
C ASP A 3 -17.04 -7.10 21.17
N TYR A 4 -16.49 -5.89 21.32
CA TYR A 4 -15.06 -5.73 21.58
C TYR A 4 -14.81 -5.80 23.09
N VAL A 5 -14.24 -6.93 23.50
CA VAL A 5 -13.72 -7.15 24.85
C VAL A 5 -12.46 -6.29 25.03
N ILE A 6 -12.59 -5.21 25.79
CA ILE A 6 -11.47 -4.46 26.36
C ILE A 6 -10.93 -5.30 27.51
N PHE A 7 -9.92 -6.13 27.24
CA PHE A 7 -9.19 -6.84 28.29
C PHE A 7 -8.26 -5.85 29.01
N GLY A 8 -8.62 -5.51 30.25
CA GLY A 8 -7.81 -4.72 31.16
C GLY A 8 -6.50 -5.43 31.50
N TRP A 9 -5.39 -4.72 31.29
CA TRP A 9 -4.05 -5.08 31.78
C TRP A 9 -3.49 -3.89 32.56
N LEU A 10 -4.06 -3.59 33.73
CA LEU A 10 -3.55 -2.59 34.68
C LEU A 10 -3.61 -3.06 36.14
N GLY A 11 -3.57 -4.38 36.38
CA GLY A 11 -3.76 -4.96 37.72
C GLY A 11 -2.54 -5.65 38.35
N GLY A 12 -1.38 -5.71 37.70
CA GLY A 12 -0.33 -6.67 38.08
C GLY A 12 0.92 -6.14 38.78
N PHE A 13 1.27 -4.86 38.62
CA PHE A 13 2.61 -4.38 39.05
C PHE A 13 2.67 -3.69 40.41
N GLY A 14 1.52 -3.31 41.00
CA GLY A 14 1.50 -2.61 42.29
C GLY A 14 1.82 -3.48 43.50
N GLY A 15 1.46 -4.78 43.47
CA GLY A 15 1.55 -5.67 44.63
C GLY A 15 2.96 -6.20 44.92
N LEU A 16 3.81 -6.35 43.91
CA LEU A 16 5.16 -6.89 44.08
C LEU A 16 6.17 -5.87 44.61
N LEU A 17 5.90 -4.57 44.43
CA LEU A 17 6.77 -3.51 44.96
C LEU A 17 6.57 -3.30 46.47
N SER A 18 5.37 -3.54 47.00
CA SER A 18 5.06 -3.33 48.41
C SER A 18 5.62 -4.41 49.35
N LEU A 19 5.81 -5.65 48.89
CA LEU A 19 6.43 -6.70 49.72
C LEU A 19 7.96 -6.62 49.80
N ALA A 20 8.62 -5.95 48.85
CA ALA A 20 10.08 -5.80 48.87
C ALA A 20 10.56 -4.77 49.93
N ILE A 21 9.72 -3.79 50.28
CA ILE A 21 10.09 -2.72 51.23
C ILE A 21 9.98 -3.21 52.69
N ALA A 22 9.10 -4.18 52.99
CA ALA A 22 8.85 -4.61 54.36
C ALA A 22 9.93 -5.54 54.97
N ASN A 23 10.74 -6.22 54.15
CA ASN A 23 11.79 -7.15 54.63
C ASN A 23 13.21 -6.55 54.67
N ALA A 24 13.40 -5.29 54.26
CA ALA A 24 14.71 -4.64 54.20
C ALA A 24 15.16 -4.00 55.53
N SER A 25 14.40 -4.12 56.62
CA SER A 25 14.70 -3.42 57.89
C SER A 25 15.57 -4.21 58.88
N LYS A 26 16.04 -5.43 58.54
CA LYS A 26 16.71 -6.32 59.52
C LYS A 26 17.90 -7.12 58.99
N SER A 27 18.50 -6.72 57.86
CA SER A 27 19.70 -7.40 57.34
C SER A 27 20.94 -6.53 57.58
N SER A 28 21.88 -7.07 58.37
CA SER A 28 23.24 -6.57 58.54
C SER A 28 23.85 -6.11 57.21
N GLY A 29 24.67 -5.05 57.21
CA GLY A 29 25.13 -4.24 56.06
C GLY A 29 25.75 -4.93 54.82
N LYS A 30 25.70 -6.27 54.70
CA LYS A 30 26.04 -7.05 53.50
C LYS A 30 24.86 -7.28 52.53
N GLY A 31 23.60 -7.22 52.98
CA GLY A 31 22.43 -7.48 52.12
C GLY A 31 22.12 -6.37 51.11
N TRP A 32 22.49 -5.12 51.41
CA TRP A 32 22.23 -3.97 50.53
C TRP A 32 23.06 -4.02 49.23
N LEU A 33 24.28 -4.56 49.29
CA LEU A 33 25.16 -4.75 48.14
C LEU A 33 24.58 -5.77 47.14
N PHE A 34 23.90 -6.81 47.62
CA PHE A 34 23.25 -7.80 46.75
C PHE A 34 22.03 -7.22 46.03
N CYS A 35 21.18 -6.44 46.71
CA CYS A 35 20.06 -5.77 46.06
C CYS A 35 20.53 -4.76 45.01
N LEU A 36 21.56 -3.95 45.32
CA LEU A 36 22.14 -3.00 44.35
C LEU A 36 22.72 -3.71 43.13
N ALA A 37 23.47 -4.81 43.33
CA ALA A 37 24.00 -5.60 42.22
C ALA A 37 22.88 -6.16 41.32
N TRP A 38 21.77 -6.60 41.90
CA TRP A 38 20.64 -7.15 41.13
C TRP A 38 19.88 -6.08 40.34
N PHE A 39 19.65 -4.89 40.94
CA PHE A 39 19.06 -3.76 40.24
C PHE A 39 19.96 -3.22 39.12
N VAL A 40 21.29 -3.18 39.34
CA VAL A 40 22.26 -2.79 38.30
C VAL A 40 22.25 -3.80 37.15
N LEU A 41 22.26 -5.11 37.45
CA LEU A 41 22.22 -6.16 36.43
C LEU A 41 20.93 -6.07 35.58
N LEU A 42 19.78 -5.87 36.23
CA LEU A 42 18.48 -5.74 35.54
C LEU A 42 18.42 -4.47 34.69
N ALA A 43 18.96 -3.35 35.18
CA ALA A 43 19.07 -2.11 34.41
C ALA A 43 19.98 -2.27 33.19
N MET A 44 21.10 -2.99 33.32
CA MET A 44 22.01 -3.30 32.20
C MET A 44 21.37 -4.24 31.16
N LEU A 45 20.52 -5.18 31.58
CA LEU A 45 19.75 -6.05 30.69
C LEU A 45 18.70 -5.28 29.88
N THR A 46 18.07 -4.24 30.46
CA THR A 46 17.10 -3.39 29.75
C THR A 46 17.72 -2.30 28.88
N ALA A 47 18.94 -1.85 29.20
CA ALA A 47 19.62 -0.80 28.44
C ALA A 47 20.13 -1.26 27.05
N GLY A 48 20.19 -2.58 26.79
CA GLY A 48 20.69 -3.15 25.55
C GLY A 48 19.64 -3.42 24.47
N THR A 49 18.35 -3.39 24.79
CA THR A 49 17.29 -3.67 23.81
C THR A 49 16.96 -2.40 23.03
N LYS A 50 17.69 -2.14 21.94
CA LYS A 50 17.21 -1.17 20.94
C LYS A 50 15.85 -1.67 20.44
N PRO A 51 14.79 -0.84 20.40
CA PRO A 51 13.56 -1.25 19.74
C PRO A 51 13.92 -1.66 18.32
N ALA A 52 13.55 -2.87 17.93
CA ALA A 52 13.70 -3.31 16.55
C ALA A 52 12.88 -2.32 15.71
N SER A 53 13.56 -1.50 14.90
CA SER A 53 12.88 -0.61 13.96
C SER A 53 12.11 -1.51 13.00
N SER A 54 10.80 -1.64 13.18
CA SER A 54 9.95 -2.30 12.20
C SER A 54 10.09 -1.54 10.88
N LYS A 55 10.25 -2.27 9.77
CA LYS A 55 10.26 -1.64 8.46
C LYS A 55 8.87 -1.07 8.20
N GLU A 56 8.84 0.03 7.45
CA GLU A 56 7.58 0.58 6.97
C GLU A 56 6.98 -0.39 5.93
N ILE A 57 5.65 -0.50 5.92
CA ILE A 57 4.94 -1.33 4.94
C ILE A 57 4.90 -0.59 3.60
N ALA A 58 5.22 -1.31 2.51
CA ALA A 58 4.96 -0.84 1.16
C ALA A 58 4.17 -1.88 0.36
N TYR A 59 3.26 -1.40 -0.47
CA TYR A 59 2.48 -2.22 -1.38
C TYR A 59 3.21 -2.33 -2.73
N LEU A 60 3.59 -3.56 -3.07
CA LEU A 60 4.29 -3.88 -4.30
C LEU A 60 3.29 -4.13 -5.43
N VAL A 61 3.51 -3.45 -6.55
CA VAL A 61 2.86 -3.69 -7.83
C VAL A 61 3.88 -4.36 -8.74
N ASP A 62 3.70 -5.66 -8.98
CA ASP A 62 4.49 -6.45 -9.92
C ASP A 62 3.54 -7.35 -10.74
N GLY A 63 3.41 -7.06 -12.03
CA GLY A 63 2.56 -7.85 -12.93
C GLY A 63 1.05 -7.63 -12.78
N ASP A 64 0.60 -6.49 -12.25
CA ASP A 64 -0.82 -6.20 -12.07
C ASP A 64 -1.46 -5.80 -13.41
N LEU A 65 -2.32 -6.68 -13.95
CA LEU A 65 -3.00 -6.50 -15.25
C LEU A 65 -4.27 -5.63 -15.16
N GLY A 66 -4.67 -5.21 -13.96
CA GLY A 66 -5.89 -4.45 -13.71
C GLY A 66 -7.09 -5.30 -13.32
N GLY A 67 -8.28 -4.80 -13.62
CA GLY A 67 -9.55 -5.41 -13.26
C GLY A 67 -10.63 -4.37 -12.98
N GLU A 68 -11.54 -4.69 -12.07
CA GLU A 68 -12.66 -3.84 -11.67
C GLU A 68 -12.22 -2.51 -11.05
N LEU A 69 -12.71 -1.38 -11.57
CA LEU A 69 -12.34 -0.03 -11.11
C LEU A 69 -12.65 0.17 -9.62
N LEU A 70 -13.81 -0.30 -9.15
CA LEU A 70 -14.23 -0.22 -7.75
C LEU A 70 -13.25 -0.95 -6.82
N ARG A 71 -12.65 -2.05 -7.27
CA ARG A 71 -11.63 -2.78 -6.49
C ARG A 71 -10.41 -1.90 -6.24
N TYR A 72 -9.94 -1.13 -7.22
CA TYR A 72 -8.79 -0.23 -7.04
C TYR A 72 -9.12 0.97 -6.16
N GLN A 73 -10.35 1.48 -6.22
CA GLN A 73 -10.82 2.51 -5.29
C GLN A 73 -10.81 2.01 -3.84
N GLU A 74 -11.27 0.78 -3.59
CA GLU A 74 -11.20 0.18 -2.25
C GLU A 74 -9.76 -0.09 -1.81
N LYS A 75 -8.92 -0.66 -2.69
CA LYS A 75 -7.49 -0.87 -2.39
C LYS A 75 -6.80 0.44 -2.03
N ALA A 76 -7.03 1.52 -2.77
CA ALA A 76 -6.45 2.83 -2.48
C ALA A 76 -6.83 3.34 -1.08
N LYS A 77 -8.10 3.15 -0.66
CA LYS A 77 -8.54 3.51 0.70
C LYS A 77 -7.86 2.66 1.77
N ILE A 78 -7.68 1.36 1.54
CA ILE A 78 -7.01 0.44 2.48
C ILE A 78 -5.52 0.76 2.59
N ILE A 79 -4.86 1.04 1.46
CA ILE A 79 -3.45 1.42 1.40
C ILE A 79 -3.21 2.74 2.16
N GLY A 80 -4.12 3.71 1.99
CA GLY A 80 -4.05 4.99 2.68
C GLY A 80 -2.77 5.75 2.32
N SER A 81 -1.98 6.13 3.34
CA SER A 81 -0.71 6.84 3.15
C SER A 81 0.50 5.93 2.95
N ALA A 82 0.33 4.61 2.97
CA ALA A 82 1.44 3.68 2.79
C ALA A 82 2.03 3.80 1.38
N LYS A 83 3.32 3.48 1.26
CA LYS A 83 4.05 3.55 0.00
C LYS A 83 3.49 2.53 -1.00
N ILE A 84 3.31 2.95 -2.26
CA ILE A 84 3.12 2.04 -3.39
C ILE A 84 4.41 2.01 -4.21
N VAL A 85 4.95 0.83 -4.46
CA VAL A 85 6.12 0.61 -5.30
C VAL A 85 5.68 -0.10 -6.57
N VAL A 86 5.87 0.54 -7.72
CA VAL A 86 5.65 -0.10 -9.03
C VAL A 86 6.97 -0.64 -9.55
N ASP A 87 7.12 -1.96 -9.50
CA ASP A 87 8.31 -2.72 -9.91
C ASP A 87 8.02 -3.73 -11.03
N GLY A 88 7.07 -3.42 -11.90
CA GLY A 88 6.72 -4.28 -13.03
C GLY A 88 5.59 -3.69 -13.85
N ALA A 89 4.78 -4.55 -14.45
CA ALA A 89 3.59 -4.12 -15.18
C ALA A 89 2.50 -3.61 -14.22
N CYS A 90 1.89 -2.50 -14.61
CA CYS A 90 0.70 -1.92 -13.98
C CYS A 90 -0.24 -1.46 -15.11
N LEU A 91 -1.20 -2.29 -15.47
CA LEU A 91 -2.03 -2.13 -16.66
C LEU A 91 -3.48 -1.83 -16.28
N SER A 92 -4.23 -1.20 -17.20
CA SER A 92 -5.66 -0.94 -17.03
C SER A 92 -5.95 -0.20 -15.72
N ALA A 93 -6.86 -0.73 -14.88
CA ALA A 93 -7.26 -0.15 -13.61
C ALA A 93 -6.11 -0.04 -12.58
N CYS A 94 -5.04 -0.82 -12.70
CA CYS A 94 -3.85 -0.61 -11.86
C CYS A 94 -3.28 0.81 -12.00
N THR A 95 -3.33 1.38 -13.20
CA THR A 95 -2.83 2.74 -13.45
C THR A 95 -3.59 3.81 -12.67
N MET A 96 -4.77 3.49 -12.10
CA MET A 96 -5.48 4.41 -11.21
C MET A 96 -4.69 4.76 -9.96
N TYR A 97 -3.69 3.98 -9.53
CA TYR A 97 -2.80 4.41 -8.45
C TYR A 97 -2.00 5.69 -8.75
N LEU A 98 -1.93 6.11 -10.02
CA LEU A 98 -1.32 7.38 -10.42
C LEU A 98 -2.23 8.58 -10.19
N ARG A 99 -3.51 8.37 -9.87
CA ARG A 99 -4.49 9.43 -9.69
C ARG A 99 -4.08 10.43 -8.62
N LYS A 100 -4.09 11.71 -8.99
CA LYS A 100 -3.69 12.82 -8.12
C LYS A 100 -4.69 13.06 -6.97
N ASP A 101 -5.96 12.76 -7.17
CA ASP A 101 -7.02 12.98 -6.18
C ASP A 101 -7.02 11.92 -5.06
N TRP A 102 -6.32 10.81 -5.25
CA TRP A 102 -6.15 9.78 -4.22
C TRP A 102 -4.99 10.08 -3.26
N ASN A 103 -4.13 11.05 -3.59
CA ASN A 103 -2.98 11.47 -2.77
C ASN A 103 -2.09 10.29 -2.28
N LEU A 104 -1.92 9.28 -3.12
CA LEU A 104 -1.13 8.10 -2.81
C LEU A 104 0.36 8.39 -2.91
N ASP A 105 1.15 7.86 -1.97
CA ASP A 105 2.59 7.97 -2.03
C ASP A 105 3.18 6.87 -2.93
N ILE A 106 3.09 7.09 -4.24
CA ILE A 106 3.56 6.16 -5.26
C ILE A 106 4.99 6.48 -5.73
N CYS A 107 5.78 5.45 -5.96
CA CYS A 107 7.04 5.55 -6.68
C CYS A 107 7.21 4.40 -7.69
N TYR A 108 8.13 4.56 -8.63
CA TYR A 108 8.39 3.57 -9.68
C TYR A 108 9.88 3.16 -9.75
N THR A 109 10.15 1.94 -10.21
CA THR A 109 11.50 1.40 -10.43
C THR A 109 11.87 1.40 -11.93
N GLN A 110 13.01 0.82 -12.33
CA GLN A 110 13.38 0.75 -13.75
C GLN A 110 12.57 -0.28 -14.56
N SER A 111 11.99 -1.29 -13.92
CA SER A 111 11.16 -2.32 -14.56
C SER A 111 9.72 -1.83 -14.82
N ALA A 112 9.31 -0.70 -14.21
CA ALA A 112 7.95 -0.21 -14.29
C ALA A 112 7.45 0.00 -15.73
N LEU A 113 6.26 -0.54 -16.01
CA LEU A 113 5.56 -0.42 -17.29
C LEU A 113 4.09 -0.10 -17.02
N PHE A 114 3.62 1.05 -17.51
CA PHE A 114 2.24 1.48 -17.34
C PHE A 114 1.46 1.29 -18.64
N GLY A 115 0.33 0.58 -18.60
CA GLY A 115 -0.49 0.29 -19.77
C GLY A 115 -1.90 0.87 -19.66
N PHE A 116 -2.34 1.60 -20.68
CA PHE A 116 -3.59 2.35 -20.69
C PHE A 116 -4.52 1.89 -21.82
N HIS A 117 -5.79 1.74 -21.50
CA HIS A 117 -6.92 1.58 -22.42
C HIS A 117 -8.18 2.15 -21.75
N LYS A 118 -9.27 2.34 -22.50
CA LYS A 118 -10.52 2.87 -21.96
C LYS A 118 -11.29 1.80 -21.18
N PRO A 119 -11.95 2.13 -20.06
CA PRO A 119 -12.76 1.19 -19.30
C PRO A 119 -13.83 0.53 -20.16
N TYR A 120 -14.15 -0.72 -19.85
CA TYR A 120 -15.21 -1.46 -20.52
C TYR A 120 -15.91 -2.40 -19.54
N LYS A 121 -17.01 -3.02 -19.97
CA LYS A 121 -17.80 -3.95 -19.15
C LYS A 121 -17.89 -5.30 -19.82
N TRP A 122 -17.93 -6.35 -19.01
CA TRP A 122 -18.27 -7.70 -19.43
C TRP A 122 -19.76 -7.97 -19.18
N LEU A 123 -20.39 -8.67 -20.12
CA LEU A 123 -21.70 -9.29 -19.95
C LEU A 123 -21.64 -10.68 -20.58
N GLU A 124 -21.93 -11.72 -19.81
CA GLU A 124 -21.98 -13.11 -20.28
C GLU A 124 -20.68 -13.54 -21.01
N GLY A 125 -19.53 -13.16 -20.46
CA GLY A 125 -18.22 -13.53 -21.00
C GLY A 125 -17.82 -12.77 -22.27
N ARG A 126 -18.53 -11.71 -22.65
CA ARG A 126 -18.22 -10.85 -23.79
C ARG A 126 -18.13 -9.39 -23.38
N VAL A 127 -17.28 -8.63 -24.07
CA VAL A 127 -17.23 -7.18 -23.90
C VAL A 127 -18.53 -6.59 -24.44
N ILE A 128 -19.17 -5.72 -23.67
CA ILE A 128 -20.31 -4.95 -24.14
C ILE A 128 -19.80 -3.90 -25.14
N THR A 129 -20.27 -3.97 -26.38
CA THR A 129 -19.89 -3.05 -27.47
C THR A 129 -21.06 -2.20 -27.95
N GLY A 130 -20.77 -1.16 -28.74
CA GLY A 130 -21.77 -0.31 -29.40
C GLY A 130 -21.78 1.12 -28.86
N ILE A 131 -22.57 1.99 -29.49
CA ILE A 131 -22.50 3.46 -29.28
C ILE A 131 -22.64 3.86 -27.80
N SER A 132 -23.57 3.24 -27.08
CA SER A 132 -23.78 3.52 -25.65
C SER A 132 -22.59 3.05 -24.79
N ALA A 133 -22.00 1.89 -25.11
CA ALA A 133 -20.83 1.37 -24.41
C ALA A 133 -19.60 2.24 -24.66
N ILE A 134 -19.37 2.67 -25.91
CA ILE A 134 -18.31 3.60 -26.32
C ILE A 134 -18.46 4.93 -25.57
N THR A 135 -19.65 5.51 -25.58
CA THR A 135 -19.91 6.80 -24.90
C THR A 135 -19.64 6.69 -23.39
N THR A 136 -20.01 5.57 -22.78
CA THR A 136 -19.73 5.30 -21.37
C THR A 136 -18.24 5.13 -21.11
N ALA A 137 -17.54 4.37 -21.95
CA ALA A 137 -16.10 4.14 -21.87
C ALA A 137 -15.32 5.46 -22.00
N ASP A 138 -15.71 6.32 -22.94
CA ASP A 138 -15.15 7.66 -23.13
C ASP A 138 -15.34 8.55 -21.90
N ALA A 139 -16.57 8.62 -21.38
CA ALA A 139 -16.87 9.42 -20.19
C ALA A 139 -16.05 8.93 -18.99
N SER A 140 -16.02 7.62 -18.73
CA SER A 140 -15.24 7.02 -17.64
C SER A 140 -13.74 7.20 -17.84
N TRP A 141 -13.21 7.04 -19.06
CA TRP A 141 -11.80 7.30 -19.36
C TRP A 141 -11.43 8.74 -19.02
N ARG A 142 -12.27 9.70 -19.38
CA ARG A 142 -12.03 11.12 -19.13
C ARG A 142 -12.03 11.43 -17.63
N SER A 143 -13.10 11.07 -16.91
CA SER A 143 -13.31 11.46 -15.52
C SER A 143 -12.52 10.61 -14.51
N GLU A 144 -12.45 9.29 -14.72
CA GLU A 144 -11.85 8.36 -13.77
C GLU A 144 -10.35 8.13 -14.00
N PHE A 145 -9.85 8.40 -15.20
CA PHE A 145 -8.44 8.21 -15.52
C PHE A 145 -7.81 9.53 -15.90
N PHE A 146 -8.07 10.00 -17.12
CA PHE A 146 -7.25 11.01 -17.77
C PHE A 146 -7.19 12.33 -16.99
N ASP A 147 -8.31 12.85 -16.49
CA ASP A 147 -8.32 14.15 -15.78
C ASP A 147 -7.60 14.12 -14.44
N GLN A 148 -7.55 12.95 -13.81
CA GLN A 148 -6.88 12.72 -12.53
C GLN A 148 -5.40 12.31 -12.68
N MET A 149 -4.94 12.02 -13.90
CA MET A 149 -3.53 11.68 -14.11
C MET A 149 -2.59 12.86 -13.84
N PRO A 150 -1.33 12.59 -13.42
CA PRO A 150 -0.28 13.61 -13.33
C PRO A 150 -0.07 14.29 -14.69
N ALA A 151 0.29 15.58 -14.68
CA ALA A 151 0.41 16.39 -15.91
C ALA A 151 1.33 15.74 -16.95
N GLY A 152 2.46 15.16 -16.53
CA GLY A 152 3.37 14.46 -17.43
C GLY A 152 2.77 13.21 -18.07
N ILE A 153 1.97 12.43 -17.33
CA ILE A 153 1.23 11.28 -17.88
C ILE A 153 0.19 11.75 -18.90
N LYS A 154 -0.59 12.80 -18.56
CA LYS A 154 -1.55 13.39 -19.51
C LYS A 154 -0.87 13.82 -20.80
N ALA A 155 0.25 14.55 -20.71
CA ALA A 155 1.00 14.99 -21.89
C ALA A 155 1.46 13.81 -22.76
N MET A 156 1.86 12.70 -22.15
CA MET A 156 2.24 11.49 -22.88
C MET A 156 1.05 10.76 -23.52
N LEU A 157 -0.17 10.93 -23.01
CA LEU A 157 -1.37 10.28 -23.56
C LEU A 157 -2.14 11.18 -24.55
N THR A 158 -1.98 12.50 -24.47
CA THR A 158 -2.62 13.47 -25.37
C THR A 158 -2.28 13.17 -26.83
N GLY A 159 -3.30 13.16 -27.69
CA GLY A 159 -3.15 12.90 -29.12
C GLY A 159 -2.94 11.43 -29.49
N LYS A 160 -2.87 10.52 -28.51
CA LYS A 160 -2.84 9.08 -28.77
C LYS A 160 -4.26 8.53 -28.89
N GLN A 161 -4.45 7.61 -29.83
CA GLN A 161 -5.63 6.76 -29.85
C GLN A 161 -5.50 5.75 -28.69
N ILE A 162 -6.28 5.97 -27.64
CA ILE A 162 -6.35 5.06 -26.50
C ILE A 162 -7.23 3.87 -26.90
N PRO A 163 -6.73 2.62 -26.82
CA PRO A 163 -7.51 1.43 -27.16
C PRO A 163 -8.83 1.39 -26.41
N GLU A 164 -9.88 0.97 -27.09
CA GLU A 164 -11.25 1.01 -26.58
C GLU A 164 -11.98 -0.30 -26.88
N PRO A 165 -11.98 -1.26 -25.93
CA PRO A 165 -12.65 -2.54 -26.15
C PRO A 165 -14.15 -2.42 -26.42
N ALA A 166 -14.82 -1.39 -25.90
CA ALA A 166 -16.22 -1.09 -26.22
C ALA A 166 -16.45 -0.74 -27.72
N ALA A 167 -15.40 -0.30 -28.42
CA ALA A 167 -15.39 -0.06 -29.86
C ALA A 167 -14.89 -1.28 -30.67
N GLY A 168 -14.59 -2.40 -30.01
CA GLY A 168 -14.12 -3.63 -30.63
C GLY A 168 -12.59 -3.79 -30.69
N ASP A 169 -11.82 -2.91 -30.05
CA ASP A 169 -10.38 -3.17 -29.88
C ASP A 169 -10.16 -4.41 -28.98
N PRO A 170 -9.06 -5.17 -29.18
CA PRO A 170 -8.69 -6.25 -28.28
C PRO A 170 -8.49 -5.78 -26.84
N THR A 171 -8.94 -6.58 -25.86
CA THR A 171 -8.86 -6.24 -24.43
C THR A 171 -7.44 -6.24 -23.87
N ASP A 172 -6.49 -6.83 -24.59
CA ASP A 172 -5.06 -6.87 -24.29
C ASP A 172 -4.25 -5.81 -25.04
N ARG A 173 -4.93 -4.89 -25.76
CA ARG A 173 -4.30 -3.77 -26.44
C ARG A 173 -4.16 -2.58 -25.50
N PHE A 174 -2.93 -2.08 -25.35
CA PHE A 174 -2.63 -0.94 -24.49
C PHE A 174 -1.75 0.10 -25.20
N VAL A 175 -1.89 1.35 -24.77
CA VAL A 175 -0.84 2.36 -24.92
C VAL A 175 0.09 2.24 -23.72
N TYR A 176 1.39 2.04 -23.99
CA TYR A 176 2.38 1.85 -22.94
C TYR A 176 3.21 3.11 -22.69
N ILE A 177 3.50 3.37 -21.41
CA ILE A 177 4.50 4.34 -20.96
C ILE A 177 5.55 3.60 -20.12
N LYS A 178 6.83 3.73 -20.49
CA LYS A 178 7.94 3.03 -19.82
C LYS A 178 8.51 3.86 -18.67
N ALA A 179 9.16 3.21 -17.70
CA ALA A 179 9.88 3.83 -16.59
C ALA A 179 10.80 5.01 -16.99
N ARG A 180 11.45 4.93 -18.15
CA ARG A 180 12.35 6.00 -18.64
C ARG A 180 11.60 7.29 -19.02
N ASP A 181 10.32 7.21 -19.34
CA ASP A 181 9.52 8.33 -19.84
C ASP A 181 8.75 9.04 -18.70
N VAL A 182 8.51 8.37 -17.57
CA VAL A 182 7.73 8.90 -16.43
C VAL A 182 8.53 9.70 -15.39
N ARG A 183 9.83 9.93 -15.62
CA ARG A 183 10.75 10.59 -14.65
C ARG A 183 10.26 11.92 -14.08
N ASN A 184 9.53 12.69 -14.89
CA ASN A 184 9.02 14.01 -14.53
C ASN A 184 7.55 13.99 -14.07
N ALA A 185 6.93 12.82 -14.02
CA ALA A 185 5.51 12.64 -13.71
C ALA A 185 5.27 11.85 -12.42
N VAL A 186 6.15 10.90 -12.11
CA VAL A 186 6.08 10.02 -10.93
C VAL A 186 7.46 9.99 -10.28
N LYS A 187 7.53 9.92 -8.95
CA LYS A 187 8.82 9.86 -8.23
C LYS A 187 9.49 8.50 -8.44
N ARG A 188 10.81 8.47 -8.64
CA ARG A 188 11.56 7.20 -8.60
C ARG A 188 11.63 6.68 -7.17
N CYS A 189 11.55 5.36 -7.02
CA CYS A 189 11.80 4.73 -5.73
C CYS A 189 13.28 4.90 -5.31
N PRO A 190 13.58 4.91 -3.99
CA PRO A 190 14.94 4.80 -3.48
C PRO A 190 15.64 3.55 -4.07
N LYS A 191 16.97 3.60 -4.25
CA LYS A 191 17.70 2.46 -4.82
C LYS A 191 17.63 1.20 -3.96
N ASP A 192 17.47 1.36 -2.66
CA ASP A 192 17.41 0.34 -1.62
C ASP A 192 15.97 -0.03 -1.21
N TRP A 193 14.96 0.33 -2.03
CA TRP A 193 13.54 0.18 -1.70
C TRP A 193 13.18 -1.24 -1.23
N ALA A 194 13.68 -2.29 -1.89
CA ALA A 194 13.32 -3.67 -1.58
C ALA A 194 13.80 -4.11 -0.19
N SER A 195 14.97 -3.61 0.24
CA SER A 195 15.48 -3.87 1.60
C SER A 195 14.86 -2.95 2.66
N ARG A 196 14.29 -1.82 2.26
CA ARG A 196 13.77 -0.77 3.16
C ARG A 196 12.38 -1.06 3.71
N TYR A 197 11.53 -1.72 2.91
CA TYR A 197 10.12 -1.93 3.26
C TYR A 197 9.81 -3.39 3.54
N ASP A 198 8.77 -3.63 4.34
CA ASP A 198 8.06 -4.90 4.37
C ASP A 198 7.01 -4.89 3.25
N LEU A 199 7.23 -5.75 2.25
CA LEU A 199 6.47 -5.72 1.00
C LEU A 199 5.20 -6.56 1.11
N ILE A 200 4.07 -5.96 0.76
CA ILE A 200 2.79 -6.64 0.57
C ILE A 200 2.44 -6.55 -0.91
N ASP A 201 2.21 -7.68 -1.57
CA ASP A 201 1.67 -7.65 -2.94
C ASP A 201 0.29 -6.97 -2.94
N VAL A 202 0.13 -5.95 -3.78
CA VAL A 202 -1.11 -5.19 -3.92
C VAL A 202 -2.29 -6.07 -4.34
N GLN A 203 -2.03 -7.21 -4.99
CA GLN A 203 -3.05 -8.17 -5.39
C GLN A 203 -3.64 -8.92 -4.19
N ASN A 204 -2.87 -9.05 -3.10
CA ASN A 204 -3.29 -9.69 -1.85
C ASN A 204 -4.12 -8.77 -0.95
N VAL A 205 -4.28 -7.50 -1.29
CA VAL A 205 -5.19 -6.60 -0.58
C VAL A 205 -6.64 -7.05 -0.82
N THR A 206 -7.27 -7.53 0.26
CA THR A 206 -8.64 -8.04 0.22
C THR A 206 -9.64 -6.89 0.19
N THR A 207 -10.56 -6.94 -0.76
CA THR A 207 -11.62 -5.95 -1.00
C THR A 207 -13.00 -6.58 -0.82
N SER A 208 -14.03 -5.74 -0.66
CA SER A 208 -15.42 -6.21 -0.62
C SER A 208 -15.93 -6.63 -2.02
N VAL A 209 -15.31 -6.07 -3.07
CA VAL A 209 -15.57 -6.41 -4.47
C VAL A 209 -15.05 -7.80 -4.80
N LYS A 210 -15.94 -8.71 -5.19
CA LYS A 210 -15.57 -10.03 -5.71
C LYS A 210 -14.99 -9.91 -7.13
N PRO A 211 -13.98 -10.73 -7.50
CA PRO A 211 -13.56 -10.85 -8.89
C PRO A 211 -14.76 -11.29 -9.75
N GLN A 212 -14.93 -10.66 -10.91
CA GLN A 212 -15.87 -11.11 -11.95
C GLN A 212 -15.26 -12.22 -12.78
#